data_AF-A0A1C7LRS6-F1
#
_entry.id   AF-A0A1C7LRS6-F1
#
_cell.length_a   1.000
_cell.length_b   1.000
_cell.length_c   1.000
_cell.angle_alpha   90.00
_cell.angle_beta   90.00
_cell.angle_gamma   90.00
#
_symmetry.space_group_name_H-M   'P 1'
#
loop_
_entity.id
_entity.type
_entity.pdbx_description
1 polymer ?
#
loop_
_entity_poly.entity_id
_entity_poly.type
_entity_poly.pdbx_seq_one_letter_code
_entity_poly.pdbx_strand_id
1 'polypeptide(L)'
;MVNATGVLGVVLLARHSDRLEFFQDSLTRLEACVQEQQLGTFLRDTYLDAASPSFINGISADLADINQLIVRADAGGDGSVILDSVQGLLQGLFPPTMDNNITLANGMTIVGPLGGYQYIPVESVQPNLDILLTSFTSCPNFDQHILDFYASAPFLAEAQVAAPFITQLQPFLNNHSIDFTNMFNIFDFVNVQMVHNATFLSLIPPSFPPQSYDFANFHEHGVFTDSPNGISNVVIQTILPSIFTSLTRITNTSDTLKITLNEISYKPFISLFNLTLATTDPDLHLRGIVDYTSVVALKLSATDGELAMSMRAALTVHLSARADGSELNAGVVHRVQPDDASWMLGVQLGNDQCSRNFFAFLTCANALGSCLLFSKQMIPTYKMFKGSQN
;
A
#
# COMPACT_ATOMS: atom_id res chain seq x y z
N MET A 1 16.17 14.53 23.21
CA MET A 1 16.77 13.23 22.86
C MET A 1 15.88 12.16 23.44
N VAL A 2 15.48 11.18 22.63
CA VAL A 2 14.61 10.07 23.06
C VAL A 2 15.47 9.14 23.91
N ASN A 3 15.14 8.90 25.19
CA ASN A 3 15.85 7.91 26.01
C ASN A 3 15.14 6.55 25.88
N ALA A 4 15.10 6.01 24.66
CA ALA A 4 14.41 4.77 24.35
C ALA A 4 15.32 3.81 23.59
N THR A 5 15.17 2.52 23.89
CA THR A 5 15.84 1.42 23.21
C THR A 5 14.77 0.43 22.75
N GLY A 6 14.82 0.01 21.49
CA GLY A 6 13.85 -0.92 20.87
C GLY A 6 13.05 -0.30 19.72
N VAL A 7 11.97 -0.96 19.30
CA VAL A 7 11.11 -0.47 18.21
C VAL A 7 10.14 0.58 18.74
N LEU A 8 10.08 1.73 18.08
CA LEU A 8 9.21 2.85 18.47
C LEU A 8 7.84 2.79 17.79
N GLY A 9 7.81 2.31 16.55
CA GLY A 9 6.61 2.21 15.74
C GLY A 9 6.91 1.79 14.29
N VAL A 10 5.87 1.69 13.49
CA VAL A 10 5.96 1.24 12.09
C VAL A 10 4.93 1.97 11.20
N VAL A 11 5.33 2.26 9.97
CA VAL A 11 4.41 2.65 8.89
C VAL A 11 4.32 1.52 7.89
N LEU A 12 3.11 1.07 7.60
CA LEU A 12 2.78 -0.07 6.75
C LEU A 12 2.08 0.42 5.48
N LEU A 13 2.51 -0.12 4.35
CA LEU A 13 1.80 -0.07 3.07
C LEU A 13 1.42 -1.51 2.73
N ALA A 14 0.13 -1.84 2.75
CA ALA A 14 -0.37 -3.18 2.47
C ALA A 14 -1.16 -3.16 1.17
N ARG A 15 -0.88 -4.12 0.27
CA ARG A 15 -1.68 -4.35 -0.93
C ARG A 15 -2.89 -5.16 -0.51
N HIS A 16 -4.05 -4.75 -0.98
CA HIS A 16 -5.29 -5.50 -0.82
C HIS A 16 -5.17 -6.99 -1.22
N SER A 17 -6.06 -7.80 -0.68
CA SER A 17 -6.19 -9.23 -0.98
C SER A 17 -6.66 -9.53 -2.39
N ASP A 18 -6.60 -10.81 -2.73
CA ASP A 18 -7.21 -11.41 -3.90
C ASP A 18 -8.66 -10.93 -4.12
N ARG A 19 -9.05 -10.84 -5.39
CA ARG A 19 -10.35 -10.33 -5.79
C ARG A 19 -10.85 -11.02 -7.05
N LEU A 20 -12.18 -11.08 -7.18
CA LEU A 20 -12.77 -11.29 -8.48
C LEU A 20 -12.48 -10.12 -9.43
N GLU A 21 -12.58 -10.40 -10.72
CA GLU A 21 -12.65 -9.38 -11.76
C GLU A 21 -13.79 -8.39 -11.46
N PHE A 22 -13.68 -7.17 -11.97
CA PHE A 22 -14.61 -6.04 -11.77
C PHE A 22 -16.05 -6.25 -12.30
N PHE A 23 -16.49 -7.49 -12.47
CA PHE A 23 -17.87 -7.88 -12.68
C PHE A 23 -18.48 -8.26 -11.32
N GLN A 24 -19.39 -7.42 -10.82
CA GLN A 24 -20.12 -7.68 -9.58
C GLN A 24 -20.95 -8.96 -9.71
N ASP A 25 -20.43 -10.08 -9.22
CA ASP A 25 -21.25 -11.16 -8.68
C ASP A 25 -21.03 -11.24 -7.17
N SER A 26 -22.13 -11.29 -6.45
CA SER A 26 -22.26 -10.93 -5.04
C SER A 26 -21.95 -12.07 -4.05
N LEU A 27 -21.30 -13.14 -4.49
CA LEU A 27 -21.26 -14.43 -3.77
C LEU A 27 -19.88 -15.02 -3.43
N THR A 28 -18.76 -14.35 -3.70
CA THR A 28 -17.41 -14.89 -3.42
C THR A 28 -16.48 -13.90 -2.71
N ARG A 29 -17.02 -13.17 -1.73
CA ARG A 29 -16.23 -12.22 -0.89
C ARG A 29 -15.37 -12.86 0.20
N LEU A 30 -15.45 -14.19 0.42
CA LEU A 30 -14.91 -14.81 1.63
C LEU A 30 -13.40 -15.10 1.55
N GLU A 31 -12.87 -15.50 0.40
CA GLU A 31 -11.45 -15.88 0.26
C GLU A 31 -10.50 -14.68 0.42
N ALA A 32 -10.90 -13.52 -0.12
CA ALA A 32 -10.18 -12.25 -0.02
C ALA A 32 -9.86 -11.86 1.44
N CYS A 33 -10.85 -11.88 2.32
CA CYS A 33 -10.69 -11.46 3.72
C CYS A 33 -9.78 -12.39 4.54
N VAL A 34 -9.63 -13.66 4.13
CA VAL A 34 -8.79 -14.62 4.86
C VAL A 34 -7.31 -14.32 4.67
N GLN A 35 -6.88 -13.95 3.46
CA GLN A 35 -5.49 -13.57 3.19
C GLN A 35 -5.08 -12.38 4.06
N GLU A 36 -5.90 -11.33 4.08
CA GLU A 36 -5.62 -10.17 4.91
C GLU A 36 -5.65 -10.50 6.41
N GLN A 37 -6.59 -11.34 6.86
CA GLN A 37 -6.62 -11.76 8.26
C GLN A 37 -5.36 -12.56 8.65
N GLN A 38 -4.79 -13.34 7.73
CA GLN A 38 -3.49 -14.00 7.93
C GLN A 38 -2.35 -12.98 7.98
N LEU A 39 -2.34 -11.97 7.09
CA LEU A 39 -1.36 -10.88 7.16
C LEU A 39 -1.46 -10.12 8.48
N GLY A 40 -2.67 -9.79 8.92
CA GLY A 40 -2.92 -9.17 10.21
C GLY A 40 -2.35 -9.99 11.36
N THR A 41 -2.57 -11.31 11.33
CA THR A 41 -2.01 -12.24 12.33
C THR A 41 -0.48 -12.23 12.30
N PHE A 42 0.13 -12.29 11.12
CA PHE A 42 1.57 -12.18 10.96
C PHE A 42 2.13 -10.85 11.50
N LEU A 43 1.45 -9.74 11.25
CA LEU A 43 1.83 -8.41 11.75
C LEU A 43 1.65 -8.32 13.28
N ARG A 44 0.63 -8.98 13.84
CA ARG A 44 0.44 -9.11 15.28
C ARG A 44 1.62 -9.85 15.91
N ASP A 45 1.97 -11.02 15.40
CA ASP A 45 3.10 -11.81 15.88
C ASP A 45 4.43 -11.04 15.73
N THR A 46 4.54 -10.22 14.68
CA THR A 46 5.76 -9.44 14.42
C THR A 46 5.89 -8.22 15.35
N TYR A 47 4.81 -7.47 15.59
CA TYR A 47 4.88 -6.14 16.19
C TYR A 47 4.18 -6.01 17.55
N LEU A 48 3.27 -6.91 17.89
CA LEU A 48 2.44 -6.87 19.11
C LEU A 48 2.76 -8.01 20.08
N ASP A 49 3.43 -9.08 19.65
CA ASP A 49 3.94 -10.11 20.54
C ASP A 49 5.22 -9.63 21.27
N ALA A 50 5.17 -9.60 22.60
CA ALA A 50 6.30 -9.21 23.45
C ALA A 50 7.52 -10.14 23.32
N ALA A 51 7.35 -11.37 22.81
CA ALA A 51 8.46 -12.27 22.50
C ALA A 51 9.16 -11.94 21.17
N SER A 52 8.54 -11.14 20.30
CA SER A 52 9.13 -10.76 19.01
C SER A 52 10.27 -9.76 19.17
N PRO A 53 11.38 -9.92 18.43
CA PRO A 53 12.45 -8.92 18.39
C PRO A 53 12.03 -7.61 17.71
N SER A 54 10.85 -7.56 17.09
CA SER A 54 10.26 -6.35 16.51
C SER A 54 9.06 -5.82 17.30
N PHE A 55 8.82 -6.31 18.52
CA PHE A 55 7.79 -5.80 19.41
C PHE A 55 7.86 -4.27 19.55
N ILE A 56 6.74 -3.59 19.33
CA ILE A 56 6.65 -2.13 19.44
C ILE A 56 6.49 -1.75 20.90
N ASN A 57 7.43 -0.96 21.41
CA ASN A 57 7.43 -0.54 22.81
C ASN A 57 6.21 0.33 23.14
N GLY A 58 5.43 -0.13 24.13
CA GLY A 58 4.27 0.58 24.67
C GLY A 58 3.02 0.48 23.80
N ILE A 59 2.97 -0.40 22.80
CA ILE A 59 1.73 -0.70 22.08
C ILE A 59 0.75 -1.45 23.01
N SER A 60 -0.53 -1.12 22.94
CA SER A 60 -1.59 -1.92 23.53
C SER A 60 -1.90 -3.09 22.60
N ALA A 61 -1.45 -4.29 22.95
CA ALA A 61 -1.51 -5.46 22.06
C ALA A 61 -2.88 -6.14 22.04
N ASP A 62 -3.53 -6.32 23.19
CA ASP A 62 -4.77 -7.10 23.28
C ASP A 62 -6.01 -6.26 22.98
N LEU A 63 -6.17 -5.13 23.69
CA LEU A 63 -7.22 -4.16 23.42
C LEU A 63 -6.64 -2.97 22.64
N ALA A 64 -7.09 -2.75 21.41
CA ALA A 64 -6.57 -1.69 20.55
C ALA A 64 -6.79 -0.31 21.18
N ASP A 65 -5.71 0.46 21.36
CA ASP A 65 -5.81 1.89 21.64
C ASP A 65 -5.83 2.66 20.32
N ILE A 66 -6.99 3.19 19.96
CA ILE A 66 -7.18 3.93 18.71
C ILE A 66 -6.28 5.17 18.59
N ASN A 67 -5.74 5.71 19.69
CA ASN A 67 -4.79 6.83 19.64
C ASN A 67 -3.38 6.40 19.24
N GLN A 68 -3.10 5.10 19.24
CA GLN A 68 -1.83 4.52 18.79
C GLN A 68 -1.86 4.14 17.30
N LEU A 69 -3.03 4.26 16.65
CA LEU A 69 -3.28 3.77 15.31
C LEU A 69 -3.72 4.89 14.37
N ILE A 70 -3.20 4.88 13.16
CA ILE A 70 -3.84 5.53 11.99
C ILE A 70 -4.06 4.43 10.97
N VAL A 71 -5.30 4.25 10.54
CA VAL A 71 -5.63 3.27 9.51
C VAL A 71 -6.37 3.96 8.37
N ARG A 72 -5.83 3.81 7.17
CA ARG A 72 -6.36 4.38 5.93
C ARG A 72 -6.51 3.29 4.89
N ALA A 73 -7.54 3.42 4.07
CA ALA A 73 -7.73 2.59 2.91
C ALA A 73 -8.06 3.44 1.69
N ASP A 74 -7.35 3.16 0.61
CA ASP A 74 -7.64 3.74 -0.69
C ASP A 74 -9.06 3.36 -1.13
N ALA A 75 -9.80 4.34 -1.61
CA ALA A 75 -11.14 4.18 -2.16
C ALA A 75 -11.23 4.68 -3.60
N GLY A 76 -10.09 4.80 -4.28
CA GLY A 76 -9.99 5.10 -5.70
C GLY A 76 -9.85 3.85 -6.56
N GLY A 77 -10.55 3.80 -7.69
CA GLY A 77 -10.29 2.89 -8.82
C GLY A 77 -10.63 1.40 -8.63
N ASP A 78 -10.31 0.80 -7.47
CA ASP A 78 -10.29 -0.65 -7.25
C ASP A 78 -11.54 -1.20 -6.50
N GLY A 79 -12.61 -0.40 -6.43
CA GLY A 79 -13.89 -0.79 -5.83
C GLY A 79 -13.85 -0.88 -4.30
N SER A 80 -14.64 -1.78 -3.70
CA SER A 80 -14.66 -1.96 -2.23
C SER A 80 -13.54 -2.85 -1.70
N VAL A 81 -12.75 -3.49 -2.58
CA VAL A 81 -11.80 -4.56 -2.22
C VAL A 81 -10.78 -4.08 -1.20
N ILE A 82 -10.24 -2.87 -1.35
CA ILE A 82 -9.25 -2.30 -0.43
C ILE A 82 -9.89 -2.02 0.95
N LEU A 83 -11.13 -1.51 0.97
CA LEU A 83 -11.86 -1.28 2.23
C LEU A 83 -12.25 -2.59 2.93
N ASP A 84 -12.61 -3.62 2.19
CA ASP A 84 -12.90 -4.95 2.74
C ASP A 84 -11.60 -5.61 3.25
N SER A 85 -10.50 -5.45 2.52
CA SER A 85 -9.16 -5.98 2.85
C SER A 85 -8.65 -5.43 4.17
N VAL A 86 -8.64 -4.11 4.35
CA VAL A 86 -8.16 -3.51 5.60
C VAL A 86 -8.96 -3.98 6.81
N GLN A 87 -10.26 -4.24 6.65
CA GLN A 87 -11.07 -4.80 7.73
C GLN A 87 -10.59 -6.21 8.08
N GLY A 88 -10.39 -7.08 7.09
CA GLY A 88 -9.80 -8.41 7.27
C GLY A 88 -8.46 -8.36 8.01
N LEU A 89 -7.56 -7.47 7.57
CA LEU A 89 -6.24 -7.25 8.16
C LEU A 89 -6.38 -6.86 9.63
N LEU A 90 -7.25 -5.92 9.95
CA LEU A 90 -7.49 -5.49 11.32
C LEU A 90 -8.05 -6.61 12.21
N GLN A 91 -8.84 -7.56 11.68
CA GLN A 91 -9.31 -8.71 12.48
C GLN A 91 -8.18 -9.69 12.82
N GLY A 92 -7.14 -9.77 11.97
CA GLY A 92 -5.93 -10.52 12.29
C GLY A 92 -5.02 -9.77 13.26
N LEU A 93 -4.86 -8.46 13.06
CA LEU A 93 -3.96 -7.63 13.85
C LEU A 93 -4.46 -7.44 15.30
N PHE A 94 -5.77 -7.19 15.44
CA PHE A 94 -6.48 -7.02 16.71
C PHE A 94 -7.71 -7.93 16.75
N PRO A 95 -7.51 -9.23 17.01
CA PRO A 95 -8.60 -10.20 17.02
C PRO A 95 -9.61 -9.92 18.14
N PRO A 96 -10.83 -10.52 18.07
CA PRO A 96 -11.81 -10.43 19.14
C PRO A 96 -11.23 -10.84 20.49
N THR A 97 -11.52 -10.07 21.53
CA THR A 97 -11.08 -10.35 22.90
C THR A 97 -12.19 -10.09 23.90
N MET A 98 -12.27 -10.94 24.93
CA MET A 98 -13.22 -10.76 26.03
C MET A 98 -12.95 -9.50 26.84
N ASP A 99 -11.76 -8.91 26.73
CA ASP A 99 -11.38 -7.64 27.37
C ASP A 99 -12.07 -6.43 26.74
N ASN A 100 -12.59 -6.57 25.51
CA ASN A 100 -13.45 -5.56 24.90
C ASN A 100 -14.85 -5.65 25.52
N ASN A 101 -14.97 -5.17 26.75
CA ASN A 101 -16.17 -5.25 27.54
C ASN A 101 -16.45 -3.95 28.30
N ILE A 102 -17.67 -3.83 28.81
CA ILE A 102 -18.08 -2.76 29.71
C ILE A 102 -18.78 -3.34 30.93
N THR A 103 -18.56 -2.74 32.10
CA THR A 103 -19.34 -3.06 33.31
C THR A 103 -20.48 -2.05 33.46
N LEU A 104 -21.72 -2.54 33.49
CA LEU A 104 -22.91 -1.73 33.66
C LEU A 104 -23.13 -1.33 35.12
N ALA A 105 -23.98 -0.32 35.34
CA ALA A 105 -24.31 0.18 36.68
C ALA A 105 -24.93 -0.88 37.62
N ASN A 106 -25.48 -1.97 37.08
CA ASN A 106 -26.03 -3.08 37.85
C ASN A 106 -25.00 -4.19 38.16
N GLY A 107 -23.72 -3.96 37.83
CA GLY A 107 -22.62 -4.91 38.07
C GLY A 107 -22.49 -6.02 37.02
N MET A 108 -23.32 -6.04 35.98
CA MET A 108 -23.16 -6.99 34.87
C MET A 108 -22.07 -6.51 33.91
N THR A 109 -21.22 -7.43 33.46
CA THR A 109 -20.24 -7.19 32.38
C THR A 109 -20.82 -7.66 31.05
N ILE A 110 -20.79 -6.79 30.05
CA ILE A 110 -21.18 -7.09 28.67
C ILE A 110 -19.94 -7.02 27.80
N VAL A 111 -19.69 -8.09 27.05
CA VAL A 111 -18.62 -8.15 26.04
C VAL A 111 -19.15 -7.61 24.72
N GLY A 112 -18.27 -6.99 23.94
CA GLY A 112 -18.56 -6.56 22.59
C GLY A 112 -19.13 -7.70 21.72
N PRO A 113 -19.91 -7.38 20.67
CA PRO A 113 -20.44 -8.37 19.75
C PRO A 113 -19.35 -9.29 19.15
N LEU A 114 -19.78 -10.44 18.59
CA LEU A 114 -18.89 -11.38 17.90
C LEU A 114 -17.70 -11.86 18.76
N GLY A 115 -17.93 -12.06 20.05
CA GLY A 115 -16.88 -12.51 20.99
C GLY A 115 -15.88 -11.41 21.38
N GLY A 116 -16.29 -10.14 21.29
CA GLY A 116 -15.44 -9.00 21.64
C GLY A 116 -14.71 -8.35 20.47
N TYR A 117 -15.30 -8.42 19.27
CA TYR A 117 -14.75 -7.79 18.06
C TYR A 117 -14.44 -6.31 18.26
N GLN A 118 -13.25 -5.89 17.84
CA GLN A 118 -12.71 -4.56 18.09
C GLN A 118 -12.92 -3.66 16.87
N TYR A 119 -13.73 -2.60 17.04
CA TYR A 119 -14.04 -1.66 15.95
C TYR A 119 -12.96 -0.59 15.83
N ILE A 120 -11.94 -0.85 15.01
CA ILE A 120 -10.87 0.10 14.72
C ILE A 120 -11.33 1.03 13.59
N PRO A 121 -11.29 2.37 13.77
CA PRO A 121 -11.67 3.31 12.73
C PRO A 121 -10.75 3.21 11.50
N VAL A 122 -11.37 3.14 10.32
CA VAL A 122 -10.68 3.19 9.02
C VAL A 122 -11.09 4.46 8.30
N GLU A 123 -10.13 5.29 7.97
CA GLU A 123 -10.32 6.44 7.09
C GLU A 123 -10.31 5.96 5.62
N SER A 124 -11.46 6.05 4.96
CA SER A 124 -11.56 5.81 3.53
C SER A 124 -11.09 7.06 2.78
N VAL A 125 -10.11 6.93 1.89
CA VAL A 125 -9.49 8.05 1.17
C VAL A 125 -10.02 8.10 -0.25
N GLN A 126 -10.95 9.02 -0.53
CA GLN A 126 -11.51 9.17 -1.88
C GLN A 126 -10.69 10.17 -2.71
N PRO A 127 -10.30 9.83 -3.95
CA PRO A 127 -9.39 10.65 -4.77
C PRO A 127 -9.91 12.06 -5.08
N ASN A 128 -11.24 12.27 -5.07
CA ASN A 128 -11.84 13.59 -5.29
C ASN A 128 -11.78 14.51 -4.06
N LEU A 129 -11.45 13.99 -2.88
CA LEU A 129 -11.32 14.73 -1.62
C LEU A 129 -9.87 14.77 -1.14
N ASP A 130 -9.16 13.65 -1.30
CA ASP A 130 -7.76 13.51 -0.95
C ASP A 130 -7.06 12.59 -1.96
N ILE A 131 -6.07 13.15 -2.66
CA ILE A 131 -5.30 12.47 -3.70
C ILE A 131 -4.21 11.56 -3.13
N LEU A 132 -4.04 11.50 -1.81
CA LEU A 132 -2.88 10.89 -1.16
C LEU A 132 -2.60 9.46 -1.65
N LEU A 133 -3.63 8.61 -1.67
CA LEU A 133 -3.51 7.18 -2.03
C LEU A 133 -3.80 6.87 -3.51
N THR A 134 -4.53 7.76 -4.20
CA THR A 134 -4.86 7.64 -5.64
C THR A 134 -4.56 8.97 -6.35
N SER A 135 -3.29 9.27 -6.57
CA SER A 135 -2.84 10.57 -7.10
C SER A 135 -2.75 10.64 -8.62
N PHE A 136 -2.78 9.49 -9.28
CA PHE A 136 -2.67 9.37 -10.74
C PHE A 136 -3.99 9.62 -11.46
N THR A 137 -5.13 9.53 -10.77
CA THR A 137 -6.43 9.81 -11.40
C THR A 137 -6.60 11.31 -11.61
N SER A 138 -7.08 11.72 -12.79
CA SER A 138 -7.26 13.13 -13.15
C SER A 138 -5.97 13.95 -13.13
N CYS A 139 -4.85 13.36 -13.59
CA CYS A 139 -3.53 13.98 -13.64
C CYS A 139 -3.04 14.10 -15.10
N PRO A 140 -3.30 15.21 -15.80
CA PRO A 140 -2.98 15.35 -17.23
C PRO A 140 -1.51 15.11 -17.60
N ASN A 141 -0.57 15.49 -16.74
CA ASN A 141 0.85 15.22 -17.00
C ASN A 141 1.18 13.72 -16.89
N PHE A 142 0.48 12.99 -16.03
CA PHE A 142 0.60 11.53 -15.94
C PHE A 142 -0.07 10.86 -17.14
N ASP A 143 -1.23 11.35 -17.59
CA ASP A 143 -1.87 10.90 -18.83
C ASP A 143 -0.93 11.08 -20.03
N GLN A 144 -0.28 12.24 -20.14
CA GLN A 144 0.69 12.50 -21.20
C GLN A 144 1.91 11.57 -21.11
N HIS A 145 2.42 11.31 -19.90
CA HIS A 145 3.49 10.33 -19.70
C HIS A 145 3.12 8.94 -20.21
N ILE A 146 1.91 8.47 -19.94
CA ILE A 146 1.43 7.17 -20.45
C ILE A 146 1.41 7.18 -21.99
N LEU A 147 0.90 8.26 -22.60
CA LEU A 147 0.88 8.38 -24.06
C LEU A 147 2.29 8.39 -24.67
N ASP A 148 3.22 9.10 -24.04
CA ASP A 148 4.62 9.18 -24.46
C ASP A 148 5.32 7.82 -24.31
N PHE A 149 5.04 7.09 -23.22
CA PHE A 149 5.53 5.73 -23.00
C PHE A 149 4.99 4.77 -24.09
N TYR A 150 3.70 4.81 -24.39
CA TYR A 150 3.11 3.96 -25.43
C TYR A 150 3.62 4.28 -26.84
N ALA A 151 4.02 5.53 -27.09
CA ALA A 151 4.66 5.94 -28.34
C ALA A 151 6.17 5.63 -28.40
N SER A 152 6.79 5.20 -27.28
CA SER A 152 8.23 5.02 -27.18
C SER A 152 8.75 3.79 -27.93
N ALA A 153 9.98 3.86 -28.44
CA ALA A 153 10.61 2.74 -29.15
C ALA A 153 10.71 1.45 -28.29
N PRO A 154 11.05 1.49 -26.98
CA PRO A 154 11.04 0.30 -26.14
C PRO A 154 9.66 -0.34 -26.02
N PHE A 155 8.60 0.45 -25.82
CA PHE A 155 7.24 -0.09 -25.73
C PHE A 155 6.80 -0.74 -27.04
N LEU A 156 7.01 -0.08 -28.17
CA LEU A 156 6.66 -0.62 -29.49
C LEU A 156 7.44 -1.90 -29.81
N ALA A 157 8.70 -2.01 -29.37
CA ALA A 157 9.49 -3.22 -29.53
C ALA A 157 8.95 -4.37 -28.66
N GLU A 158 8.63 -4.12 -27.40
CA GLU A 158 8.06 -5.13 -26.51
C GLU A 158 6.68 -5.59 -26.98
N ALA A 159 5.85 -4.66 -27.48
CA ALA A 159 4.55 -4.98 -28.07
C ALA A 159 4.67 -5.94 -29.27
N GLN A 160 5.71 -5.78 -30.10
CA GLN A 160 5.99 -6.71 -31.21
C GLN A 160 6.42 -8.09 -30.72
N VAL A 161 7.21 -8.15 -29.63
CA VAL A 161 7.62 -9.41 -28.98
C VAL A 161 6.41 -10.12 -28.36
N ALA A 162 5.48 -9.36 -27.75
CA ALA A 162 4.27 -9.89 -27.12
C ALA A 162 3.19 -10.34 -28.12
N ALA A 163 3.15 -9.78 -29.33
CA ALA A 163 2.06 -10.00 -30.28
C ALA A 163 1.76 -11.48 -30.60
N PRO A 164 2.76 -12.36 -30.85
CA PRO A 164 2.51 -13.80 -31.07
C PRO A 164 1.93 -14.50 -29.83
N PHE A 165 2.34 -14.09 -28.64
CA PHE A 165 1.81 -14.61 -27.38
C PHE A 165 0.35 -14.18 -27.18
N ILE A 166 0.06 -12.88 -27.31
CA ILE A 166 -1.30 -12.35 -27.14
C ILE A 166 -2.28 -12.97 -28.13
N THR A 167 -1.84 -13.21 -29.38
CA THR A 167 -2.65 -13.91 -30.39
C THR A 167 -3.01 -15.34 -29.95
N GLN A 168 -2.07 -16.05 -29.33
CA GLN A 168 -2.32 -17.40 -28.79
C GLN A 168 -3.14 -17.39 -27.51
N LEU A 169 -3.05 -16.32 -26.71
CA LEU A 169 -3.82 -16.13 -25.49
C LEU A 169 -5.27 -15.74 -25.77
N GLN A 170 -5.54 -15.05 -26.88
CA GLN A 170 -6.86 -14.52 -27.25
C GLN A 170 -8.04 -15.51 -27.06
N PRO A 171 -7.96 -16.81 -27.43
CA PRO A 171 -9.06 -17.75 -27.21
C PRO A 171 -9.46 -17.93 -25.73
N PHE A 172 -8.56 -17.61 -24.80
CA PHE A 172 -8.81 -17.65 -23.35
C PHE A 172 -9.35 -16.34 -22.80
N LEU A 173 -9.21 -15.22 -23.54
CA LEU A 173 -9.54 -13.88 -23.07
C LEU A 173 -10.99 -13.46 -23.32
N ASN A 174 -11.87 -14.36 -23.76
CA ASN A 174 -13.25 -14.02 -24.14
C ASN A 174 -13.31 -12.80 -25.09
N ASN A 175 -13.93 -11.69 -24.65
CA ASN A 175 -14.07 -10.44 -25.41
C ASN A 175 -13.11 -9.32 -24.92
N HIS A 176 -12.11 -9.65 -24.10
CA HIS A 176 -11.15 -8.66 -23.61
C HIS A 176 -10.25 -8.15 -24.75
N SER A 177 -9.80 -6.91 -24.61
CA SER A 177 -8.88 -6.31 -25.58
C SER A 177 -7.57 -7.08 -25.64
N ILE A 178 -7.05 -7.26 -26.85
CA ILE A 178 -5.74 -7.85 -27.15
C ILE A 178 -4.68 -6.78 -27.46
N ASP A 179 -4.97 -5.50 -27.19
CA ASP A 179 -4.02 -4.41 -27.36
C ASP A 179 -2.98 -4.46 -26.23
N PHE A 180 -1.69 -4.29 -26.57
CA PHE A 180 -0.61 -4.25 -25.59
C PHE A 180 -0.71 -3.05 -24.63
N THR A 181 -1.37 -1.96 -25.04
CA THR A 181 -1.72 -0.84 -24.14
C THR A 181 -2.70 -1.24 -23.04
N ASN A 182 -3.30 -2.43 -23.15
CA ASN A 182 -4.22 -3.02 -22.17
C ASN A 182 -3.57 -4.21 -21.42
N MET A 183 -2.24 -4.36 -21.47
CA MET A 183 -1.56 -5.57 -20.99
C MET A 183 -1.79 -5.86 -19.51
N PHE A 184 -1.89 -4.84 -18.64
CA PHE A 184 -2.26 -5.05 -17.24
C PHE A 184 -3.62 -5.76 -17.10
N ASN A 185 -4.65 -5.29 -17.81
CA ASN A 185 -5.98 -5.89 -17.74
C ASN A 185 -6.01 -7.30 -18.34
N ILE A 186 -5.18 -7.59 -19.35
CA ILE A 186 -5.01 -8.95 -19.89
C ILE A 186 -4.44 -9.87 -18.81
N PHE A 187 -3.37 -9.44 -18.14
CA PHE A 187 -2.77 -10.19 -17.03
C PHE A 187 -3.74 -10.36 -15.87
N ASP A 188 -4.41 -9.29 -15.42
CA ASP A 188 -5.33 -9.33 -14.29
C ASP A 188 -6.46 -10.34 -14.54
N PHE A 189 -7.02 -10.36 -15.75
CA PHE A 189 -8.00 -11.38 -16.15
C PHE A 189 -7.42 -12.79 -16.04
N VAL A 190 -6.24 -13.06 -16.62
CA VAL A 190 -5.59 -14.37 -16.55
C VAL A 190 -5.34 -14.77 -15.09
N ASN A 191 -4.84 -13.85 -14.27
CA ASN A 191 -4.55 -14.08 -12.86
C ASN A 191 -5.81 -14.46 -12.07
N VAL A 192 -6.89 -13.68 -12.21
CA VAL A 192 -8.18 -13.96 -11.56
C VAL A 192 -8.75 -15.30 -12.03
N GLN A 193 -8.73 -15.60 -13.33
CA GLN A 193 -9.26 -16.86 -13.84
C GLN A 193 -8.43 -18.07 -13.38
N MET A 194 -7.12 -17.91 -13.23
CA MET A 194 -6.25 -18.96 -12.67
C MET A 194 -6.62 -19.33 -11.23
N VAL A 195 -7.05 -18.34 -10.43
CA VAL A 195 -7.42 -18.54 -9.02
C VAL A 195 -8.84 -19.08 -8.89
N HIS A 196 -9.82 -18.51 -9.62
CA HIS A 196 -11.25 -18.76 -9.35
C HIS A 196 -11.96 -19.64 -10.38
N ASN A 197 -11.30 -20.03 -11.48
CA ASN A 197 -11.93 -20.81 -12.54
C ASN A 197 -11.17 -22.11 -12.81
N ALA A 198 -11.61 -23.19 -12.16
CA ALA A 198 -11.02 -24.52 -12.32
C ALA A 198 -11.01 -25.01 -13.78
N THR A 199 -12.00 -24.62 -14.60
CA THR A 199 -12.02 -24.98 -16.02
C THR A 199 -10.93 -24.24 -16.78
N PHE A 200 -10.81 -22.93 -16.56
CA PHE A 200 -9.74 -22.12 -17.14
C PHE A 200 -8.36 -22.65 -16.77
N LEU A 201 -8.13 -22.91 -15.48
CA LEU A 201 -6.89 -23.48 -14.95
C LEU A 201 -6.52 -24.81 -15.64
N SER A 202 -7.51 -25.65 -15.93
CA SER A 202 -7.29 -26.94 -16.60
C SER A 202 -6.98 -26.84 -18.10
N LEU A 203 -7.34 -25.72 -18.73
CA LEU A 203 -7.27 -25.53 -20.19
C LEU A 203 -6.11 -24.65 -20.62
N ILE A 204 -5.72 -23.67 -19.80
CA ILE A 204 -4.69 -22.71 -20.17
C ILE A 204 -3.29 -23.35 -20.17
N PRO A 205 -2.46 -23.12 -21.21
CA PRO A 205 -1.08 -23.59 -21.20
C PRO A 205 -0.30 -23.06 -19.99
N PRO A 206 0.47 -23.92 -19.27
CA PRO A 206 1.19 -23.50 -18.06
C PRO A 206 2.20 -22.36 -18.25
N SER A 207 2.67 -22.13 -19.48
CA SER A 207 3.57 -21.03 -19.81
C SER A 207 2.86 -19.68 -19.97
N PHE A 208 1.53 -19.65 -20.13
CA PHE A 208 0.81 -18.41 -20.44
C PHE A 208 0.66 -17.48 -19.23
N PRO A 209 0.29 -17.94 -18.03
CA PRO A 209 0.23 -17.07 -16.84
C PRO A 209 1.55 -16.34 -16.54
N PRO A 210 2.72 -17.00 -16.42
CA PRO A 210 3.98 -16.29 -16.16
C PRO A 210 4.36 -15.35 -17.30
N GLN A 211 4.12 -15.72 -18.56
CA GLN A 211 4.39 -14.85 -19.70
C GLN A 211 3.48 -13.60 -19.71
N SER A 212 2.20 -13.73 -19.32
CA SER A 212 1.30 -12.58 -19.15
C SER A 212 1.77 -11.66 -18.03
N TYR A 213 2.26 -12.23 -16.94
CA TYR A 213 2.79 -11.49 -15.80
C TYR A 213 4.06 -10.71 -16.17
N ASP A 214 5.00 -11.33 -16.90
CA ASP A 214 6.22 -10.67 -17.36
C ASP A 214 5.92 -9.45 -18.24
N PHE A 215 4.99 -9.59 -19.20
CA PHE A 215 4.57 -8.48 -20.05
C PHE A 215 3.82 -7.39 -19.29
N ALA A 216 2.99 -7.76 -18.31
CA ALA A 216 2.34 -6.78 -17.44
C ALA A 216 3.34 -6.06 -16.53
N ASN A 217 4.39 -6.73 -16.05
CA ASN A 217 5.45 -6.10 -15.27
C ASN A 217 6.20 -5.08 -16.11
N PHE A 218 6.56 -5.38 -17.37
CA PHE A 218 7.13 -4.39 -18.28
C PHE A 218 6.21 -3.18 -18.45
N HIS A 219 4.93 -3.43 -18.70
CA HIS A 219 3.92 -2.39 -18.91
C HIS A 219 3.79 -1.48 -17.68
N GLU A 220 3.52 -2.07 -16.51
CA GLU A 220 3.29 -1.32 -15.27
C GLU A 220 4.55 -0.63 -14.77
N HIS A 221 5.74 -1.21 -14.99
CA HIS A 221 7.00 -0.55 -14.69
C HIS A 221 7.16 0.71 -15.54
N GLY A 222 6.88 0.68 -16.85
CA GLY A 222 6.96 1.87 -17.69
C GLY A 222 5.91 2.96 -17.37
N VAL A 223 4.75 2.56 -16.84
CA VAL A 223 3.71 3.50 -16.39
C VAL A 223 4.06 4.13 -15.04
N PHE A 224 4.56 3.36 -14.08
CA PHE A 224 4.72 3.77 -12.68
C PHE A 224 6.19 3.96 -12.24
N THR A 225 7.14 4.01 -13.15
CA THR A 225 8.53 4.37 -12.84
C THR A 225 9.09 5.41 -13.81
N ASP A 226 10.01 6.22 -13.30
CA ASP A 226 10.82 7.17 -14.04
C ASP A 226 12.02 7.58 -13.15
N SER A 227 12.88 8.46 -13.64
CA SER A 227 13.84 9.23 -12.84
C SER A 227 13.19 9.79 -11.56
N PRO A 228 13.94 10.02 -10.46
CA PRO A 228 13.35 10.34 -9.16
C PRO A 228 12.36 11.52 -9.12
N ASN A 229 12.51 12.49 -10.04
CA ASN A 229 11.64 13.67 -10.15
C ASN A 229 10.57 13.54 -11.25
N GLY A 230 10.49 12.41 -11.93
CA GLY A 230 9.55 12.12 -13.01
C GLY A 230 8.11 11.95 -12.52
N ILE A 231 7.16 12.24 -13.41
CA ILE A 231 5.73 12.24 -13.10
C ILE A 231 5.20 10.84 -12.77
N SER A 232 5.80 9.77 -13.28
CA SER A 232 5.40 8.39 -12.98
C SER A 232 5.45 8.05 -11.49
N ASN A 233 6.34 8.73 -10.75
CA ASN A 233 6.51 8.53 -9.31
C ASN A 233 5.41 9.23 -8.48
N VAL A 234 4.46 9.95 -9.10
CA VAL A 234 3.38 10.67 -8.41
C VAL A 234 2.59 9.76 -7.45
N VAL A 235 2.45 8.48 -7.80
CA VAL A 235 1.70 7.48 -7.03
C VAL A 235 2.30 7.16 -5.65
N ILE A 236 3.62 7.32 -5.48
CA ILE A 236 4.27 7.20 -4.17
C ILE A 236 4.63 8.56 -3.58
N GLN A 237 4.96 9.54 -4.43
CA GLN A 237 5.32 10.89 -3.99
C GLN A 237 4.20 11.57 -3.19
N THR A 238 2.93 11.28 -3.47
CA THR A 238 1.82 11.80 -2.65
C THR A 238 1.66 11.11 -1.30
N ILE A 239 2.12 9.85 -1.17
CA ILE A 239 2.08 9.07 0.06
C ILE A 239 3.26 9.43 0.98
N LEU A 240 4.46 9.70 0.42
CA LEU A 240 5.70 9.97 1.16
C LEU A 240 5.55 11.03 2.27
N PRO A 241 4.91 12.20 2.07
CA PRO A 241 4.69 13.14 3.15
C PRO A 241 3.91 12.55 4.33
N SER A 242 2.92 11.67 4.09
CA SER A 242 2.12 11.03 5.16
C SER A 242 2.97 10.03 5.94
N ILE A 243 3.82 9.28 5.22
CA ILE A 243 4.82 8.40 5.83
C ILE A 243 5.73 9.20 6.75
N PHE A 244 6.34 10.29 6.28
CA PHE A 244 7.27 11.07 7.09
C PHE A 244 6.60 11.77 8.28
N THR A 245 5.37 12.24 8.12
CA THR A 245 4.59 12.76 9.25
C THR A 245 4.34 11.70 10.30
N SER A 246 3.96 10.48 9.88
CA SER A 246 3.76 9.38 10.81
C SER A 246 5.06 9.03 11.56
N LEU A 247 6.18 8.93 10.84
CA LEU A 247 7.49 8.68 11.45
C LEU A 247 7.90 9.81 12.42
N THR A 248 7.63 11.07 12.08
CA THR A 248 7.89 12.23 12.95
C THR A 248 7.00 12.23 14.20
N ARG A 249 5.75 11.79 14.08
CA ARG A 249 4.86 11.61 15.23
C ARG A 249 5.36 10.49 16.14
N ILE A 250 5.79 9.36 15.58
CA ILE A 250 6.34 8.23 16.34
C ILE A 250 7.62 8.62 17.12
N THR A 251 8.45 9.55 16.61
CA THR A 251 9.62 10.03 17.37
C THR A 251 9.27 10.99 18.50
N ASN A 252 8.07 11.60 18.48
CA ASN A 252 7.63 12.52 19.51
C ASN A 252 7.06 11.75 20.71
N THR A 253 7.77 11.76 21.83
CA THR A 253 7.37 11.05 23.06
C THR A 253 6.06 11.52 23.68
N SER A 254 5.54 12.69 23.28
CA SER A 254 4.24 13.20 23.70
C SER A 254 3.09 12.77 22.79
N ASP A 255 3.39 12.15 21.65
CA ASP A 255 2.42 11.57 20.72
C ASP A 255 2.34 10.05 20.96
N THR A 256 1.14 9.51 20.94
CA THR A 256 0.90 8.08 21.21
C THR A 256 0.99 7.21 19.97
N LEU A 257 1.10 7.78 18.76
CA LEU A 257 1.11 7.02 17.52
C LEU A 257 2.21 5.95 17.51
N LYS A 258 1.83 4.73 17.14
CA LYS A 258 2.72 3.57 17.02
C LYS A 258 2.65 2.90 15.66
N ILE A 259 1.44 2.78 15.09
CA ILE A 259 1.22 2.10 13.81
C ILE A 259 0.44 3.04 12.90
N THR A 260 0.98 3.27 11.70
CA THR A 260 0.21 3.81 10.58
C THR A 260 0.07 2.71 9.54
N LEU A 261 -1.15 2.40 9.11
CA LEU A 261 -1.46 1.43 8.06
C LEU A 261 -2.15 2.15 6.91
N ASN A 262 -1.60 2.06 5.71
CA ASN A 262 -2.30 2.43 4.48
C ASN A 262 -2.52 1.17 3.65
N GLU A 263 -3.78 0.80 3.50
CA GLU A 263 -4.23 -0.24 2.56
C GLU A 263 -4.38 0.39 1.17
N ILE A 264 -3.65 -0.14 0.20
CA ILE A 264 -3.45 0.46 -1.13
C ILE A 264 -3.46 -0.59 -2.24
N SER A 265 -3.36 -0.14 -3.49
CA SER A 265 -3.10 -1.00 -4.64
C SER A 265 -1.59 -1.25 -4.84
N TYR A 266 -1.24 -2.07 -5.84
CA TYR A 266 0.16 -2.42 -6.13
C TYR A 266 1.00 -1.25 -6.69
N LYS A 267 0.36 -0.22 -7.27
CA LYS A 267 1.04 0.83 -8.06
C LYS A 267 2.09 1.60 -7.23
N PRO A 268 1.82 2.03 -5.99
CA PRO A 268 2.83 2.71 -5.19
C PRO A 268 4.03 1.83 -4.80
N PHE A 269 3.89 0.50 -4.76
CA PHE A 269 5.02 -0.41 -4.51
C PHE A 269 6.05 -0.34 -5.63
N ILE A 270 5.59 -0.35 -6.89
CA ILE A 270 6.45 -0.27 -8.07
C ILE A 270 7.31 1.00 -8.01
N SER A 271 6.68 2.17 -7.80
CA SER A 271 7.42 3.43 -7.70
C SER A 271 8.30 3.48 -6.46
N LEU A 272 7.85 2.97 -5.30
CA LEU A 272 8.65 2.95 -4.08
C LEU A 272 9.93 2.13 -4.26
N PHE A 273 9.84 0.94 -4.85
CA PHE A 273 10.99 0.07 -5.08
C PHE A 273 11.97 0.67 -6.08
N ASN A 274 11.47 1.36 -7.11
CA ASN A 274 12.32 2.11 -8.03
C ASN A 274 13.05 3.26 -7.31
N LEU A 275 12.33 4.11 -6.57
CA LEU A 275 12.92 5.26 -5.87
C LEU A 275 13.92 4.87 -4.77
N THR A 276 13.68 3.73 -4.11
CA THR A 276 14.56 3.20 -3.07
C THR A 276 15.71 2.36 -3.61
N LEU A 277 15.79 2.17 -4.93
CA LEU A 277 16.71 1.26 -5.60
C LEU A 277 16.57 -0.22 -5.15
N ALA A 278 15.44 -0.59 -4.54
CA ALA A 278 15.17 -1.97 -4.16
C ALA A 278 15.08 -2.89 -5.40
N THR A 279 14.76 -2.34 -6.58
CA THR A 279 14.80 -3.05 -7.86
C THR A 279 16.20 -3.57 -8.23
N THR A 280 17.27 -3.08 -7.61
CA THR A 280 18.64 -3.57 -7.85
C THR A 280 18.92 -4.93 -7.21
N ASP A 281 18.09 -5.34 -6.25
CA ASP A 281 18.12 -6.67 -5.64
C ASP A 281 17.87 -7.76 -6.72
N PRO A 282 18.52 -8.93 -6.66
CA PRO A 282 18.27 -10.04 -7.59
C PRO A 282 16.84 -10.61 -7.51
N ASP A 283 16.09 -10.34 -6.44
CA ASP A 283 14.72 -10.76 -6.29
C ASP A 283 13.78 -10.06 -7.30
N LEU A 284 13.18 -10.86 -8.19
CA LEU A 284 12.30 -10.38 -9.24
C LEU A 284 10.95 -9.87 -8.70
N HIS A 285 10.53 -10.27 -7.49
CA HIS A 285 9.29 -9.79 -6.87
C HIS A 285 9.34 -8.29 -6.55
N LEU A 286 10.54 -7.70 -6.44
CA LEU A 286 10.75 -6.26 -6.23
C LEU A 286 10.69 -5.44 -7.52
N ARG A 287 10.57 -6.08 -8.68
CA ARG A 287 10.64 -5.46 -10.01
C ARG A 287 9.30 -5.47 -10.76
N GLY A 288 8.24 -5.94 -10.12
CA GLY A 288 6.95 -6.16 -10.75
C GLY A 288 5.76 -5.81 -9.86
N ILE A 289 4.59 -6.21 -10.31
CA ILE A 289 3.32 -6.12 -9.59
C ILE A 289 3.42 -7.07 -8.38
N VAL A 290 3.65 -6.52 -7.18
CA VAL A 290 3.73 -7.33 -5.95
C VAL A 290 2.48 -8.18 -5.76
N ASP A 291 2.59 -9.41 -5.25
CA ASP A 291 1.46 -10.32 -5.03
C ASP A 291 0.38 -9.74 -4.09
N TYR A 292 -0.84 -10.28 -4.14
CA TYR A 292 -1.91 -9.89 -3.21
C TYR A 292 -1.46 -10.02 -1.76
N THR A 293 -1.93 -9.13 -0.88
CA THR A 293 -1.57 -9.17 0.55
C THR A 293 -0.06 -9.01 0.81
N SER A 294 0.66 -8.39 -0.13
CA SER A 294 2.04 -7.96 0.08
C SER A 294 2.08 -6.72 0.97
N VAL A 295 3.11 -6.60 1.82
CA VAL A 295 3.29 -5.45 2.72
C VAL A 295 4.70 -4.91 2.69
N VAL A 296 4.84 -3.59 2.72
CA VAL A 296 6.10 -2.89 3.04
C VAL A 296 5.98 -2.25 4.42
N ALA A 297 6.97 -2.50 5.26
CA ALA A 297 7.07 -1.97 6.61
C ALA A 297 8.28 -1.03 6.74
N LEU A 298 8.01 0.23 7.05
CA LEU A 298 8.99 1.24 7.43
C LEU A 298 9.06 1.29 8.96
N LYS A 299 9.95 0.49 9.53
CA LYS A 299 10.12 0.34 10.97
C LYS A 299 11.07 1.39 11.51
N LEU A 300 10.67 2.08 12.57
CA LEU A 300 11.50 3.02 13.31
C LEU A 300 11.90 2.43 14.66
N SER A 301 13.19 2.47 14.97
CA SER A 301 13.78 1.95 16.20
C SER A 301 14.75 2.96 16.79
N ALA A 302 15.06 2.80 18.08
CA ALA A 302 16.09 3.57 18.76
C ALA A 302 17.06 2.64 19.49
N THR A 303 18.34 3.01 19.51
CA THR A 303 19.37 2.38 20.36
C THR A 303 20.13 3.49 21.08
N ASP A 304 20.04 3.52 22.41
CA ASP A 304 20.67 4.57 23.24
C ASP A 304 20.30 6.01 22.80
N GLY A 305 19.08 6.16 22.27
CA GLY A 305 18.54 7.41 21.77
C GLY A 305 18.92 7.81 20.34
N GLU A 306 19.75 7.01 19.67
CA GLU A 306 19.99 7.13 18.23
C GLU A 306 18.86 6.46 17.45
N LEU A 307 18.25 7.19 16.52
CA LEU A 307 17.15 6.70 15.70
C LEU A 307 17.68 5.94 14.48
N ALA A 308 17.11 4.77 14.21
CA ALA A 308 17.37 3.98 13.01
C ALA A 308 16.05 3.57 12.35
N MET A 309 15.96 3.76 11.04
CA MET A 309 14.82 3.35 10.23
C MET A 309 15.24 2.21 9.30
N SER A 310 14.41 1.17 9.21
CA SER A 310 14.59 0.06 8.27
C SER A 310 13.33 -0.15 7.45
N MET A 311 13.47 -0.31 6.14
CA MET A 311 12.41 -0.78 5.25
C MET A 311 12.50 -2.30 5.12
N ARG A 312 11.38 -3.01 5.20
CA ARG A 312 11.29 -4.46 4.95
C ARG A 312 10.06 -4.73 4.09
N ALA A 313 10.14 -5.67 3.17
CA ALA A 313 9.00 -6.13 2.39
C ALA A 313 8.65 -7.58 2.75
N ALA A 314 7.38 -7.91 2.80
CA ALA A 314 6.91 -9.28 2.75
C ALA A 314 6.06 -9.38 1.47
N LEU A 315 6.63 -10.04 0.48
CA LEU A 315 6.05 -10.21 -0.85
C LEU A 315 5.55 -11.64 -0.90
N THR A 316 4.29 -11.84 -0.52
CA THR A 316 3.73 -13.16 -0.24
C THR A 316 3.54 -13.94 -1.53
N VAL A 317 4.22 -15.08 -1.71
CA VAL A 317 3.97 -15.96 -2.87
C VAL A 317 2.89 -16.99 -2.55
N HIS A 318 1.71 -16.78 -3.16
CA HIS A 318 0.59 -17.68 -3.47
C HIS A 318 -0.04 -18.58 -2.37
N LEU A 319 -1.35 -18.42 -2.19
CA LEU A 319 -2.26 -19.54 -1.99
C LEU A 319 -2.32 -20.38 -3.28
N SER A 320 -1.39 -21.31 -3.50
CA SER A 320 -1.71 -22.41 -4.43
C SER A 320 -2.59 -23.39 -3.66
N ALA A 321 -3.86 -23.56 -4.05
CA ALA A 321 -4.57 -24.76 -3.68
C ALA A 321 -3.79 -25.94 -4.29
N ARG A 322 -2.95 -26.59 -3.47
CA ARG A 322 -2.43 -27.90 -3.87
C ARG A 322 -3.64 -28.81 -4.00
N ALA A 323 -3.69 -29.59 -5.07
CA ALA A 323 -4.70 -30.63 -5.27
C ALA A 323 -4.75 -31.67 -4.13
N ASP A 324 -3.84 -31.60 -3.14
CA ASP A 324 -3.67 -32.52 -2.03
C ASP A 324 -4.23 -32.04 -0.67
N GLY A 325 -4.72 -30.80 -0.57
CA GLY A 325 -5.36 -30.28 0.66
C GLY A 325 -4.43 -30.07 1.87
N SER A 326 -3.12 -29.87 1.65
CA SER A 326 -2.16 -29.53 2.73
C SER A 326 -2.10 -28.03 3.07
N GLU A 327 -1.79 -27.71 4.34
CA GLU A 327 -1.82 -26.36 4.94
C GLU A 327 -1.04 -25.26 4.20
N LEU A 328 -1.58 -24.04 4.29
CA LEU A 328 -1.05 -22.79 3.75
C LEU A 328 0.21 -22.37 4.53
N ASN A 329 1.39 -22.50 3.93
CA ASN A 329 2.61 -21.94 4.49
C ASN A 329 2.84 -20.53 3.92
N ALA A 330 2.84 -19.52 4.78
CA ALA A 330 3.32 -18.18 4.46
C ALA A 330 4.81 -18.25 4.11
N GLY A 331 5.10 -18.37 2.81
CA GLY A 331 6.43 -18.55 2.27
C GLY A 331 7.05 -17.22 1.83
N VAL A 332 8.16 -16.90 2.49
CA VAL A 332 9.21 -15.91 2.19
C VAL A 332 8.94 -14.43 2.56
N VAL A 333 9.43 -14.06 3.75
CA VAL A 333 9.69 -12.67 4.15
C VAL A 333 11.02 -12.24 3.49
N HIS A 334 10.93 -11.45 2.42
CA HIS A 334 12.10 -10.90 1.75
C HIS A 334 12.64 -9.68 2.51
N ARG A 335 13.69 -9.91 3.30
CA ARG A 335 14.39 -8.85 4.02
C ARG A 335 15.20 -8.01 3.03
N VAL A 336 14.61 -6.95 2.48
CA VAL A 336 15.40 -5.82 2.00
C VAL A 336 16.10 -5.22 3.24
N GLN A 337 17.42 -5.24 3.29
CA GLN A 337 18.18 -4.44 4.23
C GLN A 337 18.53 -3.14 3.52
N PRO A 338 18.04 -1.98 3.98
CA PRO A 338 18.70 -0.73 3.67
C PRO A 338 19.77 -0.54 4.73
N ASP A 339 20.93 -1.15 4.54
CA ASP A 339 22.18 -0.59 5.04
C ASP A 339 22.30 0.81 4.41
N ASP A 340 22.24 1.82 5.29
CA ASP A 340 22.35 3.25 5.02
C ASP A 340 21.16 3.94 4.32
N ALA A 341 20.06 4.17 5.06
CA ALA A 341 19.06 5.19 4.75
C ALA A 341 19.58 6.63 4.92
N SER A 342 20.83 6.92 4.52
CA SER A 342 21.44 8.24 4.54
C SER A 342 20.83 9.21 3.51
N TRP A 343 20.07 8.70 2.55
CA TRP A 343 19.47 9.48 1.46
C TRP A 343 18.02 9.96 1.73
N MET A 344 17.32 9.39 2.73
CA MET A 344 15.95 9.81 3.11
C MET A 344 15.92 11.10 3.93
N LEU A 345 17.07 11.66 4.34
CA LEU A 345 17.15 12.88 5.15
C LEU A 345 17.07 14.20 4.34
N GLY A 346 16.74 14.12 3.05
CA GLY A 346 16.82 15.24 2.11
C GLY A 346 15.48 15.87 1.65
N VAL A 347 14.33 15.51 2.22
CA VAL A 347 13.05 16.17 1.90
C VAL A 347 12.61 17.04 3.08
N GLN A 348 12.92 18.33 3.01
CA GLN A 348 12.47 19.31 3.99
C GLN A 348 10.98 19.58 3.77
N LEU A 349 10.13 18.97 4.60
CA LEU A 349 8.67 19.05 4.50
C LEU A 349 8.17 20.46 4.81
N GLY A 350 7.42 21.03 3.87
CA GLY A 350 6.35 21.96 4.21
C GLY A 350 5.29 21.19 5.01
N ASN A 351 4.96 21.68 6.21
CA ASN A 351 4.24 20.90 7.21
C ASN A 351 2.70 20.95 7.08
N ASP A 352 2.16 21.39 5.93
CA ASP A 352 0.72 21.62 5.78
C ASP A 352 0.10 20.69 4.74
N GLN A 353 -1.12 20.19 4.99
CA GLN A 353 -1.96 19.46 4.02
C GLN A 353 -2.04 20.23 2.67
N CYS A 354 -2.04 21.56 2.75
CA CYS A 354 -2.03 22.46 1.60
C CYS A 354 -0.75 22.33 0.76
N SER A 355 0.44 22.16 1.35
CA SER A 355 1.69 21.96 0.62
C SER A 355 1.79 20.60 -0.10
N ARG A 356 1.11 19.57 0.42
CA ARG A 356 1.08 18.22 -0.19
C ARG A 356 0.23 18.19 -1.46
N ASN A 357 -0.97 18.77 -1.36
CA ASN A 357 -1.84 18.98 -2.52
C ASN A 357 -1.22 19.97 -3.49
N PHE A 358 -0.47 20.97 -3.03
CA PHE A 358 0.18 21.96 -3.88
C PHE A 358 1.31 21.36 -4.74
N PHE A 359 2.17 20.49 -4.18
CA PHE A 359 3.23 19.83 -4.97
C PHE A 359 2.62 18.92 -6.03
N ALA A 360 1.73 18.00 -5.65
CA ALA A 360 1.06 17.12 -6.61
C ALA A 360 0.21 17.87 -7.63
N PHE A 361 -0.48 18.96 -7.23
CA PHE A 361 -1.22 19.83 -8.16
C PHE A 361 -0.29 20.52 -9.16
N LEU A 362 0.89 21.00 -8.74
CA LEU A 362 1.90 21.55 -9.65
C LEU A 362 2.51 20.48 -10.57
N THR A 363 2.73 19.26 -10.06
CA THR A 363 3.26 18.16 -10.87
C THR A 363 2.22 17.62 -11.85
N CYS A 364 0.93 17.63 -11.50
CA CYS A 364 -0.16 17.13 -12.34
C CYS A 364 -0.75 18.18 -13.29
N ALA A 365 -0.69 19.47 -12.96
CA ALA A 365 -1.22 20.52 -13.81
C ALA A 365 -0.26 20.83 -14.98
N ASN A 366 -0.81 20.93 -16.19
CA ASN A 366 -0.19 21.76 -17.22
C ASN A 366 -0.10 23.18 -16.66
N ALA A 367 1.09 23.79 -16.67
CA ALA A 367 1.28 25.14 -16.19
C ALA A 367 0.29 26.09 -16.90
N LEU A 368 -0.83 26.42 -16.23
CA LEU A 368 -1.70 27.59 -16.39
C LEU A 368 -2.94 27.46 -15.47
N GLY A 369 -2.78 28.00 -14.25
CA GLY A 369 -3.82 28.70 -13.49
C GLY A 369 -5.12 27.97 -13.11
N SER A 370 -5.20 27.50 -11.85
CA SER A 370 -6.45 27.48 -11.06
C SER A 370 -6.16 27.21 -9.57
N CYS A 371 -5.66 28.21 -8.84
CA CYS A 371 -5.56 28.17 -7.37
C CYS A 371 -6.06 29.49 -6.75
N LEU A 372 -7.23 29.95 -7.21
CA LEU A 372 -7.84 31.23 -6.79
C LEU A 372 -9.13 31.08 -5.98
N LEU A 373 -9.59 29.85 -5.69
CA LEU A 373 -10.92 29.65 -5.10
C LEU A 373 -10.96 29.12 -3.65
N PHE A 374 -9.83 28.69 -3.07
CA PHE A 374 -9.85 28.11 -1.71
C PHE A 374 -9.15 28.92 -0.60
N SER A 375 -8.56 30.09 -0.89
CA SER A 375 -7.82 30.87 0.12
C SER A 375 -8.63 31.91 0.92
N LYS A 376 -9.98 31.92 0.82
CA LYS A 376 -10.80 32.99 1.43
C LYS A 376 -11.41 32.71 2.80
N GLN A 377 -11.17 31.56 3.42
CA GLN A 377 -11.63 31.30 4.79
C GLN A 377 -10.48 30.80 5.66
N MET A 378 -10.24 31.54 6.75
CA MET A 378 -9.25 31.32 7.81
C MET A 378 -7.87 31.98 7.62
N ILE A 379 -7.83 33.31 7.85
CA ILE A 379 -6.64 34.00 8.36
C ILE A 379 -6.99 34.53 9.76
N PRO A 380 -6.32 34.07 10.83
CA PRO A 380 -6.03 34.90 11.98
C PRO A 380 -4.56 35.31 11.93
N THR A 381 -4.36 36.61 11.77
CA THR A 381 -3.08 37.33 11.85
C THR A 381 -2.37 37.11 13.19
N TYR A 382 -1.06 36.78 13.16
CA TYR A 382 -0.16 37.05 14.28
C TYR A 382 1.01 37.94 13.84
N LYS A 383 1.12 39.10 14.51
CA LYS A 383 2.16 40.12 14.36
C LYS A 383 3.48 39.63 14.99
N MET A 384 4.59 39.77 14.26
CA MET A 384 5.95 39.66 14.81
C MET A 384 6.29 40.90 15.64
N PHE A 385 6.78 40.71 16.88
CA PHE A 385 7.59 41.70 17.58
C PHE A 385 9.08 41.41 17.31
N LYS A 386 9.77 42.41 16.76
CA LYS A 386 11.23 42.43 16.60
C LYS A 386 11.85 42.90 17.92
N GLY A 387 12.69 42.08 18.54
CA GLY A 387 13.62 42.51 19.59
C GLY A 387 14.84 43.18 18.96
N SER A 388 15.12 44.42 19.35
CA SER A 388 16.37 45.14 19.05
C SER A 388 17.40 44.85 20.14
N GLN A 389 18.63 44.54 19.74
CA GLN A 389 19.79 44.69 20.62
C GLN A 389 20.30 46.13 20.53
N ASN A 390 20.08 46.89 21.61
CA ASN A 390 21.05 47.70 22.37
C ASN A 390 20.31 48.52 23.42
#